data_AF-A0A564G8S3-F1
#
_entry.id   AF-A0A564G8S3-F1
#
_cell.length_a   1.000
_cell.length_b   1.000
_cell.length_c   1.000
_cell.angle_alpha   90.00
_cell.angle_beta   90.00
_cell.angle_gamma   90.00
#
_symmetry.space_group_name_H-M   'P 1'
#
loop_
_entity.id
_entity.type
_entity.pdbx_description
1 polymer ?
#
loop_
_entity_poly.entity_id
_entity_poly.type
_entity_poly.pdbx_seq_one_letter_code
_entity_poly.pdbx_strand_id
1 'polypeptide(L)'
;MATRYGVRGSVQLAAAFRTVARAPTVAARRRARQEAGQVIADAYVANLKANDSDQMGALVASIAAVPDLGRRDRTLVGAREGKFLGYQPSAYSHFPEYGTAPHFQPNRFGGIWHPGARPKPALRPALEQNVSAAALAYFRTIASEVEAAATRVAARRAQR
;
A
#
# COMPACT_ATOMS: atom_id res chain seq x y z
N MET A 1 -42.38 -37.66 -19.10
CA MET A 1 -41.19 -38.54 -19.13
C MET A 1 -39.95 -37.66 -19.10
N ALA A 2 -39.27 -37.60 -17.95
CA ALA A 2 -38.06 -36.78 -17.76
C ALA A 2 -36.82 -37.61 -18.12
N THR A 3 -35.94 -37.07 -18.96
CA THR A 3 -34.68 -37.69 -19.39
C THR A 3 -33.79 -38.03 -18.19
N ARG A 4 -33.47 -39.31 -18.06
CA ARG A 4 -32.75 -39.97 -16.95
C ARG A 4 -31.23 -39.69 -16.88
N TYR A 5 -30.73 -38.72 -17.66
CA TYR A 5 -29.30 -38.40 -17.80
C TYR A 5 -29.04 -36.88 -17.76
N GLY A 6 -29.61 -36.17 -16.79
CA GLY A 6 -29.24 -34.78 -16.56
C GLY A 6 -27.74 -34.69 -16.24
N VAL A 7 -26.98 -33.95 -17.06
CA VAL A 7 -25.54 -33.70 -16.86
C VAL A 7 -25.36 -32.93 -15.55
N ARG A 8 -25.30 -33.64 -14.42
CA ARG A 8 -25.07 -33.04 -13.09
C ARG A 8 -23.69 -32.37 -12.99
N GLY A 9 -22.74 -32.85 -13.80
CA GLY A 9 -21.38 -32.33 -13.85
C GLY A 9 -21.28 -30.86 -14.25
N SER A 10 -22.13 -30.38 -15.17
CA SER A 10 -22.07 -28.98 -15.64
C SER A 10 -22.56 -27.99 -14.58
N VAL A 11 -23.64 -28.32 -13.86
CA VAL A 11 -24.17 -27.49 -12.75
C VAL A 11 -23.17 -27.43 -11.59
N GLN A 12 -22.54 -28.57 -11.25
CA GLN A 12 -21.51 -28.66 -10.23
C GLN A 12 -20.24 -27.89 -10.63
N LEU A 13 -19.81 -28.01 -11.88
CA LEU A 13 -18.69 -27.27 -12.44
C LEU A 13 -18.94 -25.76 -12.43
N ALA A 14 -20.14 -25.32 -12.84
CA ALA A 14 -20.54 -23.92 -12.79
C ALA A 14 -20.59 -23.38 -11.34
N ALA A 15 -21.00 -24.19 -10.36
CA ALA A 15 -20.97 -23.81 -8.95
C ALA A 15 -19.52 -23.71 -8.41
N ALA A 16 -18.63 -24.59 -8.84
CA ALA A 16 -17.20 -24.55 -8.54
C ALA A 16 -16.56 -23.27 -9.09
N PHE A 17 -16.76 -22.95 -10.38
CA PHE A 17 -16.27 -21.70 -10.97
C PHE A 17 -16.82 -20.46 -10.28
N ARG A 18 -18.13 -20.43 -9.95
CA ARG A 18 -18.71 -19.32 -9.16
C ARG A 18 -18.07 -19.17 -7.78
N THR A 19 -17.61 -20.26 -7.18
CA THR A 19 -16.92 -20.19 -5.87
C THR A 19 -15.52 -19.62 -6.02
N VAL A 20 -14.76 -20.08 -7.02
CA VAL A 20 -13.41 -19.57 -7.30
C VAL A 20 -13.47 -18.10 -7.75
N ALA A 21 -14.46 -17.73 -8.57
CA ALA A 21 -14.65 -16.36 -9.05
C ALA A 21 -14.99 -15.34 -7.95
N ARG A 22 -15.36 -15.79 -6.74
CA ARG A 22 -15.52 -14.91 -5.57
C ARG A 22 -14.18 -14.57 -4.90
N ALA A 23 -13.09 -15.24 -5.28
CA ALA A 23 -11.74 -14.90 -4.89
C ALA A 23 -11.08 -13.99 -5.97
N PRO A 24 -10.22 -13.04 -5.56
CA PRO A 24 -9.92 -12.66 -4.18
C PRO A 24 -11.10 -11.92 -3.53
N THR A 25 -11.24 -12.06 -2.21
CA THR A 25 -12.23 -11.29 -1.43
C THR A 25 -11.84 -9.80 -1.36
N VAL A 26 -12.76 -8.93 -0.93
CA VAL A 26 -12.45 -7.51 -0.66
C VAL A 26 -11.33 -7.38 0.39
N ALA A 27 -11.38 -8.20 1.44
CA ALA A 27 -10.36 -8.22 2.49
C ALA A 27 -8.99 -8.66 1.94
N ALA A 28 -8.96 -9.70 1.09
CA ALA A 28 -7.75 -10.13 0.39
C ALA A 28 -7.15 -9.03 -0.48
N ARG A 29 -7.97 -8.33 -1.27
CA ARG A 29 -7.51 -7.19 -2.08
C ARG A 29 -6.96 -6.06 -1.21
N ARG A 30 -7.58 -5.77 -0.06
CA ARG A 30 -7.09 -4.77 0.89
C ARG A 30 -5.74 -5.17 1.49
N ARG A 31 -5.60 -6.43 1.92
CA ARG A 31 -4.33 -6.98 2.43
C ARG A 31 -3.23 -6.92 1.37
N ALA A 32 -3.53 -7.34 0.13
CA ALA A 32 -2.58 -7.30 -0.98
C ALA A 32 -2.08 -5.88 -1.26
N ARG A 33 -2.97 -4.87 -1.27
CA ARG A 33 -2.55 -3.46 -1.41
C ARG A 33 -1.69 -2.99 -0.23
N GLN A 34 -2.03 -3.41 0.98
CA GLN A 34 -1.26 -3.08 2.18
C GLN A 34 0.16 -3.65 2.11
N GLU A 35 0.31 -4.92 1.76
CA GLU A 35 1.61 -5.58 1.59
C GLU A 35 2.43 -4.92 0.48
N ALA A 36 1.82 -4.62 -0.67
CA ALA A 36 2.47 -3.90 -1.76
C ALA A 36 2.92 -2.48 -1.36
N GLY A 37 2.05 -1.74 -0.68
CA GLY A 37 2.38 -0.40 -0.18
C GLY A 37 3.49 -0.43 0.87
N GLN A 38 3.54 -1.48 1.70
CA GLN A 38 4.56 -1.61 2.75
C GLN A 38 5.97 -1.73 2.16
N VAL A 39 6.14 -2.44 1.04
CA VAL A 39 7.42 -2.50 0.31
C VAL A 39 7.94 -1.09 -0.02
N ILE A 40 7.06 -0.22 -0.51
CA ILE A 40 7.43 1.16 -0.85
C ILE A 40 7.66 1.98 0.42
N ALA A 41 6.85 1.79 1.47
CA ALA A 41 7.00 2.48 2.74
C ALA A 41 8.35 2.17 3.41
N ASP A 42 8.77 0.90 3.40
CA ASP A 42 10.05 0.46 3.96
C ASP A 42 11.23 1.07 3.21
N ALA A 43 11.17 1.07 1.87
CA ALA A 43 12.18 1.72 1.04
C ALA A 43 12.19 3.25 1.24
N TYR A 44 11.03 3.88 1.42
CA TYR A 44 10.94 5.31 1.71
C TYR A 44 11.61 5.63 3.04
N VAL A 45 11.36 4.84 4.09
CA VAL A 45 12.06 4.96 5.38
C VAL A 45 13.57 4.80 5.22
N ALA A 46 14.02 3.81 4.44
CA ALA A 46 15.45 3.60 4.19
C ALA A 46 16.09 4.81 3.51
N ASN A 47 15.43 5.37 2.48
CA ASN A 47 15.91 6.55 1.77
C ASN A 47 15.95 7.81 2.66
N LEU A 48 14.96 7.99 3.54
CA LEU A 48 14.96 9.10 4.50
C LEU A 48 16.16 9.02 5.45
N LYS A 49 16.49 7.82 5.95
CA LYS A 49 17.67 7.59 6.78
C LYS A 49 18.97 7.82 6.01
N ALA A 50 19.07 7.29 4.79
CA ALA A 50 20.25 7.43 3.95
C ALA A 50 20.59 8.89 3.60
N ASN A 51 19.57 9.75 3.55
CA ASN A 51 19.71 11.18 3.23
C ASN A 51 19.74 12.08 4.49
N ASP A 52 19.96 11.53 5.69
CA ASP A 52 19.97 12.26 6.96
C ASP A 52 18.68 13.08 7.20
N SER A 53 17.53 12.57 6.75
CA SER A 53 16.21 13.21 6.89
C SER A 53 15.41 12.65 8.08
N ASP A 54 16.11 12.05 9.04
CA ASP A 54 15.56 11.30 10.16
C ASP A 54 16.01 11.84 11.54
N GLN A 55 16.67 13.00 11.59
CA GLN A 55 17.27 13.56 12.83
C GLN A 55 16.30 13.64 14.02
N MET A 56 15.02 13.96 13.79
CA MET A 56 13.99 14.01 14.83
C MET A 56 13.22 12.69 15.00
N GLY A 57 13.43 11.71 14.11
CA GLY A 57 12.72 10.44 14.03
C GLY A 57 11.23 10.55 13.64
N ALA A 58 10.61 11.71 13.82
CA ALA A 58 9.19 11.98 13.63
C ALA A 58 8.66 11.58 12.24
N LEU A 59 9.38 11.99 11.20
CA LEU A 59 8.99 11.70 9.82
C LEU A 59 9.07 10.20 9.55
N VAL A 60 10.19 9.57 9.88
CA VAL A 60 10.40 8.12 9.73
C VAL A 60 9.35 7.31 10.48
N ALA A 61 9.09 7.65 11.75
CA ALA A 61 8.08 6.97 12.58
C ALA A 61 6.66 7.11 12.01
N SER A 62 6.39 8.20 11.28
CA SER A 62 5.09 8.45 10.68
C SER A 62 4.87 7.70 9.37
N ILE A 63 5.91 7.26 8.66
CA ILE A 63 5.74 6.60 7.35
C ILE A 63 4.99 5.28 7.53
N ALA A 64 3.99 5.04 6.68
CA ALA A 64 3.29 3.77 6.56
C ALA A 64 2.54 3.65 5.23
N ALA A 65 2.16 2.42 4.90
CA ALA A 65 1.03 2.17 4.00
C ALA A 65 -0.25 2.21 4.83
N VAL A 66 -1.25 3.01 4.43
CA VAL A 66 -2.53 3.12 5.14
C VAL A 66 -3.70 3.13 4.17
N PRO A 67 -4.89 2.64 4.55
CA PRO A 67 -6.08 2.80 3.73
C PRO A 67 -6.38 4.28 3.48
N ASP A 68 -6.82 4.61 2.28
CA ASP A 68 -7.37 5.94 1.99
C ASP A 68 -8.75 6.08 2.64
N LEU A 69 -8.90 7.03 3.56
CA LEU A 69 -10.15 7.28 4.28
C LEU A 69 -11.28 7.74 3.36
N GLY A 70 -10.96 8.45 2.28
CA GLY A 70 -11.92 8.91 1.28
C GLY A 70 -12.26 7.84 0.24
N ARG A 71 -11.38 6.86 0.03
CA ARG A 71 -11.54 5.82 -1.01
C ARG A 71 -11.08 4.44 -0.54
N ARG A 72 -12.04 3.61 -0.11
CA ARG A 72 -11.79 2.26 0.46
C ARG A 72 -11.09 1.28 -0.48
N ASP A 73 -11.07 1.56 -1.78
CA ASP A 73 -10.38 0.79 -2.81
C ASP A 73 -8.89 1.14 -2.96
N ARG A 74 -8.39 2.13 -2.20
CA ARG A 74 -7.02 2.64 -2.29
C ARG A 74 -6.24 2.46 -1.00
N THR A 75 -4.93 2.44 -1.16
CA THR A 75 -3.93 2.48 -0.09
C THR A 75 -2.96 3.60 -0.43
N LEU A 76 -2.69 4.46 0.54
CA LEU A 76 -1.74 5.56 0.45
C LEU A 76 -0.42 5.11 1.08
N VAL A 77 0.70 5.55 0.52
CA VAL A 77 2.03 5.36 1.09
C VAL A 77 2.59 6.74 1.40
N GLY A 78 2.96 6.96 2.66
CA GLY A 78 3.52 8.23 3.09
C GLY A 78 3.47 8.42 4.58
N ALA A 79 3.79 9.63 5.02
CA ALA A 79 3.65 10.03 6.41
C ALA A 79 2.17 10.00 6.82
N ARG A 80 1.90 9.43 7.99
CA ARG A 80 0.55 9.32 8.56
C ARG A 80 -0.02 10.69 8.95
N GLU A 81 -1.34 10.77 8.91
CA GLU A 81 -2.08 11.89 9.48
C GLU A 81 -2.01 11.82 11.02
N GLY A 82 -1.84 12.98 11.67
CA GLY A 82 -1.71 13.09 13.14
C GLY A 82 -0.50 13.91 13.59
N LYS A 83 -0.47 14.25 14.88
CA LYS A 83 0.64 14.99 15.49
C LYS A 83 1.66 14.03 16.11
N PHE A 84 2.92 14.13 15.71
CA PHE A 84 4.07 13.56 16.42
C PHE A 84 4.77 14.67 17.19
N LEU A 85 4.77 14.60 18.53
CA LEU A 85 5.31 15.65 19.41
C LEU A 85 4.80 17.07 19.06
N GLY A 86 3.54 17.19 18.67
CA GLY A 86 2.92 18.47 18.27
C GLY A 86 3.02 18.81 16.77
N TYR A 87 3.89 18.16 16.01
CA TYR A 87 4.11 18.40 14.57
C TYR A 87 3.30 17.44 13.70
N GLN A 88 2.78 17.88 12.55
CA GLN A 88 2.06 17.01 11.59
C GLN A 88 2.98 16.53 10.47
N PRO A 89 3.65 15.36 10.56
CA PRO A 89 4.74 15.01 9.64
C PRO A 89 4.27 14.86 8.18
N SER A 90 3.01 14.45 7.98
CA SER A 90 2.35 14.37 6.67
C SER A 90 2.22 15.72 5.96
N ALA A 91 2.02 16.81 6.70
CA ALA A 91 1.97 18.14 6.11
C ALA A 91 3.36 18.59 5.62
N TYR A 92 4.44 18.05 6.19
CA TYR A 92 5.82 18.51 5.93
C TYR A 92 6.66 17.55 5.09
N SER A 93 6.19 16.34 4.78
CA SER A 93 6.96 15.30 4.07
C SER A 93 7.40 15.70 2.66
N HIS A 94 6.68 16.64 2.03
CA HIS A 94 7.03 17.16 0.70
C HIS A 94 8.22 18.13 0.72
N PHE A 95 8.52 18.77 1.86
CA PHE A 95 9.67 19.68 1.98
C PHE A 95 11.02 18.98 1.75
N PRO A 96 11.34 17.85 2.42
CA PRO A 96 12.57 17.13 2.10
C PRO A 96 12.53 16.53 0.69
N GLU A 97 11.37 16.14 0.16
CA GLU A 97 11.28 15.55 -1.19
C GLU A 97 11.70 16.55 -2.29
N TYR A 98 11.23 17.79 -2.21
CA TYR A 98 11.41 18.79 -3.28
C TYR A 98 12.37 19.93 -2.92
N GLY A 99 12.74 20.07 -1.65
CA GLY A 99 13.48 21.21 -1.16
C GLY A 99 12.64 22.49 -1.10
N THR A 100 13.30 23.61 -0.82
CA THR A 100 12.68 24.94 -0.81
C THR A 100 13.60 25.96 -1.46
N ALA A 101 13.04 26.93 -2.18
CA ALA A 101 13.79 28.07 -2.70
C ALA A 101 14.17 29.04 -1.57
N PRO A 102 15.16 29.94 -1.79
CA PRO A 102 15.39 31.06 -0.88
C PRO A 102 14.13 31.90 -0.68
N HIS A 103 13.77 32.20 0.57
CA HIS A 103 12.53 32.93 0.89
C HIS A 103 12.59 33.65 2.25
N PHE A 104 11.71 34.63 2.45
CA PHE A 104 11.65 35.42 3.67
C PHE A 104 10.74 34.69 4.63
N GLN A 105 11.20 34.51 5.86
CA GLN A 105 10.43 33.91 6.93
C GLN A 105 10.09 35.03 7.92
N PRO A 106 9.00 35.81 7.69
CA PRO A 106 8.66 36.97 8.52
C PRO A 106 8.42 36.60 9.98
N ASN A 107 7.91 35.38 10.21
CA ASN A 107 7.54 34.90 11.54
C ASN A 107 8.67 34.15 12.26
N ARG A 108 9.87 34.05 11.66
CA ARG A 108 11.01 33.34 12.26
C ARG A 108 12.07 34.35 12.67
N PHE A 109 12.38 34.39 13.97
CA PHE A 109 13.38 35.29 14.57
C PHE A 109 13.23 36.77 14.17
N GLY A 110 11.99 37.27 14.07
CA GLY A 110 11.74 38.67 13.70
C GLY A 110 11.91 38.99 12.20
N GLY A 111 12.01 37.97 11.35
CA GLY A 111 12.13 38.13 9.90
C GLY A 111 13.54 37.79 9.41
N ILE A 112 13.72 36.57 8.91
CA ILE A 112 15.00 36.11 8.37
C ILE A 112 14.86 35.69 6.91
N TRP A 113 15.88 35.98 6.11
CA TRP A 113 16.01 35.44 4.76
C TRP A 113 16.60 34.02 4.85
N HIS A 114 15.80 33.01 4.53
CA HIS A 114 16.22 31.62 4.52
C HIS A 114 16.84 31.30 3.14
N PRO A 115 18.03 30.68 3.05
CA PRO A 115 18.68 30.37 1.78
C PRO A 115 18.00 29.22 1.00
N GLY A 116 16.89 28.70 1.52
CA GLY A 116 16.24 27.50 1.01
C GLY A 116 16.89 26.22 1.53
N ALA A 117 16.46 25.08 0.96
CA ALA A 117 16.98 23.76 1.28
C ALA A 117 17.06 22.93 0.00
N ARG A 118 18.14 22.16 -0.16
CA ARG A 118 18.29 21.26 -1.30
C ARG A 118 17.29 20.09 -1.20
N PRO A 119 16.76 19.60 -2.33
CA PRO A 119 15.93 18.39 -2.34
C PRO A 119 16.72 17.18 -1.86
N LYS A 120 16.05 16.32 -1.11
CA LYS A 120 16.50 15.02 -0.62
C LYS A 120 15.43 13.97 -0.98
N PRO A 121 15.27 13.65 -2.28
CA PRO A 121 14.21 12.78 -2.74
C PRO A 121 14.32 11.41 -2.10
N ALA A 122 13.20 10.91 -1.57
CA ALA A 122 13.15 9.65 -0.85
C ALA A 122 11.91 8.83 -1.21
N LEU A 123 10.75 9.47 -1.42
CA LEU A 123 9.53 8.75 -1.81
C LEU A 123 9.56 8.33 -3.28
N ARG A 124 9.90 9.24 -4.19
CA ARG A 124 9.91 8.92 -5.62
C ARG A 124 10.91 7.80 -5.96
N PRO A 125 12.16 7.81 -5.47
CA PRO A 125 13.08 6.69 -5.69
C PRO A 125 12.57 5.38 -5.09
N ALA A 126 11.95 5.42 -3.90
CA ALA A 126 11.36 4.24 -3.27
C ALA A 126 10.28 3.61 -4.16
N LEU A 127 9.40 4.42 -4.75
CA LEU A 127 8.37 3.97 -5.68
C LEU A 127 8.98 3.38 -6.96
N GLU A 128 9.83 4.13 -7.65
CA GLU A 128 10.35 3.77 -8.97
C GLU A 128 11.21 2.49 -8.91
N GLN A 129 12.03 2.33 -7.87
CA GLN A 129 12.91 1.16 -7.71
C GLN A 129 12.16 -0.10 -7.27
N ASN A 130 11.03 0.05 -6.56
CA ASN A 130 10.34 -1.08 -5.94
C ASN A 130 8.97 -1.39 -6.55
N VAL A 131 8.58 -0.73 -7.65
CA VAL A 131 7.27 -0.96 -8.29
C VAL A 131 7.04 -2.43 -8.65
N SER A 132 8.07 -3.11 -9.18
CA SER A 132 8.00 -4.53 -9.53
C SER A 132 7.89 -5.43 -8.29
N ALA A 133 8.63 -5.11 -7.23
CA ALA A 133 8.57 -5.86 -5.97
C ALA A 133 7.21 -5.68 -5.27
N ALA A 134 6.66 -4.46 -5.28
CA ALA A 134 5.33 -4.15 -4.77
C ALA A 134 4.24 -4.89 -5.58
N ALA A 135 4.34 -4.90 -6.91
CA ALA A 135 3.42 -5.65 -7.76
C ALA A 135 3.50 -7.16 -7.48
N LEU A 136 4.71 -7.71 -7.32
CA LEU A 136 4.90 -9.12 -6.99
C LEU A 136 4.31 -9.47 -5.62
N ALA A 137 4.51 -8.61 -4.61
CA ALA A 137 3.89 -8.77 -3.30
C ALA A 137 2.36 -8.81 -3.42
N TYR A 138 1.76 -7.86 -4.14
CA TYR A 138 0.32 -7.84 -4.41
C TYR A 138 -0.17 -9.15 -5.02
N PHE A 139 0.45 -9.58 -6.14
CA PHE A 139 -0.01 -10.75 -6.88
C PHE A 139 0.18 -12.06 -6.12
N ARG A 140 1.22 -12.18 -5.29
CA ARG A 140 1.40 -13.34 -4.41
C ARG A 140 0.24 -13.49 -3.42
N THR A 141 -0.19 -12.40 -2.79
CA THR A 141 -1.33 -12.41 -1.86
C THR A 141 -2.63 -12.81 -2.57
N ILE A 142 -2.84 -12.29 -3.79
CA ILE A 142 -4.02 -12.63 -4.60
C ILE A 142 -3.99 -14.09 -5.05
N ALA A 143 -2.84 -14.57 -5.55
CA ALA A 143 -2.67 -15.94 -5.99
C ALA A 143 -2.98 -16.94 -4.87
N SER A 144 -2.42 -16.73 -3.68
CA SER A 144 -2.68 -17.56 -2.50
C SER A 144 -4.18 -17.65 -2.15
N GLU A 145 -4.92 -16.55 -2.29
CA GLU A 145 -6.36 -16.51 -2.02
C GLU A 145 -7.20 -17.26 -3.06
N VAL A 146 -6.79 -17.17 -4.33
CA VAL A 146 -7.40 -17.92 -5.43
C VAL A 146 -7.11 -19.42 -5.29
N GLU A 147 -5.87 -19.79 -4.98
CA GLU A 147 -5.45 -21.16 -4.70
C GLU A 147 -6.23 -21.76 -3.52
N ALA A 148 -6.33 -21.01 -2.41
CA ALA A 148 -7.12 -21.45 -1.25
C ALA A 148 -8.61 -21.65 -1.60
N ALA A 149 -9.18 -20.80 -2.47
CA ALA A 149 -10.53 -20.98 -2.96
C ALA A 149 -10.68 -22.23 -3.82
N ALA A 150 -9.71 -22.51 -4.71
CA ALA A 150 -9.67 -23.72 -5.51
C ALA A 150 -9.58 -24.98 -4.63
N THR A 151 -8.71 -24.98 -3.61
CA THR A 151 -8.57 -26.09 -2.66
C THR A 151 -9.85 -26.36 -1.88
N ARG A 152 -10.55 -25.32 -1.42
CA ARG A 152 -11.87 -25.48 -0.74
C ARG A 152 -12.91 -26.12 -1.66
N VAL A 153 -12.89 -25.79 -2.95
CA VAL A 153 -13.78 -26.39 -3.94
C VAL A 153 -13.41 -27.87 -4.17
N ALA A 154 -12.13 -28.20 -4.29
CA ALA A 154 -11.65 -29.57 -4.46
C ALA A 154 -12.01 -30.45 -3.26
N ALA A 155 -11.78 -29.97 -2.02
CA ALA A 155 -12.09 -30.71 -0.79
C ALA A 155 -13.59 -31.03 -0.65
N ARG A 156 -14.47 -30.08 -0.99
CA ARG A 156 -15.93 -30.29 -0.98
C ARG A 156 -16.40 -31.33 -1.99
N ARG A 157 -15.65 -31.51 -3.09
CA ARG A 157 -15.95 -32.54 -4.10
C ARG A 157 -15.52 -33.93 -3.62
N ALA A 158 -14.43 -34.04 -2.86
CA ALA A 158 -13.94 -35.31 -2.32
C ALA A 158 -14.81 -35.86 -1.16
N GLN A 159 -15.57 -34.99 -0.48
CA GLN A 159 -16.49 -35.35 0.61
C GLN A 159 -17.90 -35.77 0.13
N ARG A 160 -18.17 -35.71 -1.18
CA ARG A 160 -19.46 -36.06 -1.79
C ARG A 160 -19.33 -37.31 -2.65
#